data_AF-A0A9P5ZKW9-F1
#
_entry.id   AF-A0A9P5ZKW9-F1
#
_cell.length_a   1.000
_cell.length_b   1.000
_cell.length_c   1.000
_cell.angle_alpha   90.00
_cell.angle_beta   90.00
_cell.angle_gamma   90.00
#
_symmetry.space_group_name_H-M   'P 1'
#
loop_
_entity.id
_entity.type
_entity.pdbx_description
1 polymer ?
#
loop_
_entity_poly.entity_id
_entity_poly.type
_entity_poly.pdbx_seq_one_letter_code
_entity_poly.pdbx_strand_id
1 'polypeptide(L)'
;MKLQIRKVLRQWQGHQTLLLVAFALFLTVISLRELLISIALQAQAPIFCRRPPTAHFSRADGLFEDKRRGRHLVIELVERAEKEWERKHQRASKTLSEAVTEYKRRYKHLLPIGFDNWWQYVQDNDVKLPDEYDSIYKDLEPFWSIRPRDLLQIQAAQENIPGAYIIAKEPNASVGISNVVRSRVNPMPMEALISGYQGLFDLLKHVEHMLPPFRIPVSPHDNPNLVSDYEVKTAALNAAAAGKYVHLAVPTKTPRPGFASACPPHSPARKGKIIDQAKRPPPRKEKTFIFDHRRAMDPCNSPHLFFAHAQFLPYPPTTPHA
;
A
#
# COMPACT_ATOMS: atom_id res chain seq x y z
N MET A 1 31.13 92.20 -17.44
CA MET A 1 30.24 91.06 -17.79
C MET A 1 30.84 89.68 -17.51
N LYS A 2 32.09 89.38 -17.90
CA LYS A 2 32.71 88.03 -17.72
C LYS A 2 32.89 87.55 -16.26
N LEU A 3 33.05 88.45 -15.28
CA LEU A 3 33.27 88.07 -13.86
C LEU A 3 31.98 87.61 -13.15
N GLN A 4 30.83 88.17 -13.53
CA GLN A 4 29.52 87.82 -12.96
C GLN A 4 29.08 86.41 -13.39
N ILE A 5 29.30 86.06 -14.67
CA ILE A 5 28.97 84.74 -15.23
C ILE A 5 29.78 83.62 -14.55
N ARG A 6 31.06 83.85 -14.23
CA ARG A 6 31.92 82.87 -13.52
C ARG A 6 31.48 82.62 -12.07
N LYS A 7 30.94 83.63 -11.36
CA LYS A 7 30.38 83.45 -10.02
C LYS A 7 29.10 82.61 -10.06
N VAL A 8 28.21 82.91 -11.00
CA VAL A 8 26.96 82.17 -11.20
C VAL A 8 27.24 80.71 -11.59
N LEU A 9 28.20 80.45 -12.48
CA LEU A 9 28.60 79.09 -12.86
C LEU A 9 29.21 78.28 -11.70
N ARG A 10 30.06 78.89 -10.85
CA ARG A 10 30.59 78.23 -9.65
C ARG A 10 29.51 77.94 -8.62
N GLN A 11 28.54 78.84 -8.47
CA GLN A 11 27.40 78.65 -7.58
C GLN A 11 26.47 77.52 -8.10
N TRP A 12 26.25 77.45 -9.41
CA TRP A 12 25.53 76.36 -10.07
C TRP A 12 26.26 75.01 -9.94
N GLN A 13 27.58 74.98 -10.13
CA GLN A 13 28.39 73.78 -9.90
C GLN A 13 28.33 73.33 -8.44
N GLY A 14 28.40 74.26 -7.49
CA GLY A 14 28.26 73.97 -6.05
C GLY A 14 26.91 73.35 -5.69
N HIS A 15 25.82 73.88 -6.23
CA HIS A 15 24.48 73.32 -6.04
C HIS A 15 24.31 71.95 -6.73
N GLN A 16 24.89 71.75 -7.92
CA GLN A 16 24.90 70.44 -8.56
C GLN A 16 25.69 69.40 -7.75
N THR A 17 26.85 69.75 -7.20
CA THR A 17 27.60 68.83 -6.32
C THR A 17 26.86 68.51 -5.03
N LEU A 18 26.17 69.50 -4.43
CA LEU A 18 25.34 69.27 -3.24
C LEU A 18 24.14 68.35 -3.53
N LEU A 19 23.48 68.54 -4.67
CA LEU A 19 22.39 67.67 -5.11
C LEU A 19 22.86 66.24 -5.39
N LEU A 20 24.02 66.07 -6.01
CA LEU A 20 24.59 64.74 -6.27
C LEU A 20 24.99 64.02 -4.97
N VAL A 21 25.58 64.73 -4.00
CA VAL A 21 25.91 64.16 -2.69
C VAL A 21 24.64 63.81 -1.91
N ALA A 22 23.63 64.68 -1.93
CA ALA A 22 22.34 64.39 -1.29
C ALA A 22 21.64 63.19 -1.91
N PHE A 23 21.67 63.05 -3.24
CA PHE A 23 21.12 61.91 -3.95
C PHE A 23 21.88 60.61 -3.65
N ALA A 24 23.22 60.66 -3.61
CA ALA A 24 24.04 59.51 -3.23
C ALA A 24 23.76 59.06 -1.79
N LEU A 25 23.65 60.01 -0.84
CA LEU A 25 23.28 59.71 0.55
C LEU A 25 21.87 59.10 0.62
N PHE A 26 20.90 59.64 -0.13
CA PHE A 26 19.55 59.10 -0.18
C PHE A 26 19.53 57.64 -0.71
N LEU A 27 20.28 57.35 -1.77
CA LEU A 27 20.42 56.00 -2.30
C LEU A 27 21.10 55.04 -1.30
N THR A 28 22.13 55.49 -0.57
CA THR A 28 22.77 54.67 0.46
C THR A 28 21.83 54.37 1.63
N VAL A 29 21.00 55.32 2.04
CA VAL A 29 20.00 55.13 3.09
C VAL A 29 18.92 54.15 2.64
N ILE A 30 18.46 54.23 1.38
CA ILE A 30 17.53 53.24 0.81
C ILE A 30 18.16 51.86 0.78
N SER A 31 19.39 51.73 0.29
CA SER A 31 20.08 50.43 0.21
C SER A 31 20.31 49.82 1.59
N LEU A 32 20.68 50.62 2.60
CA LEU A 32 20.81 50.18 3.99
C LEU A 32 19.46 49.76 4.58
N ARG A 33 18.38 50.49 4.27
CA ARG A 33 17.03 50.13 4.72
C ARG A 33 16.58 48.80 4.13
N GLU A 34 16.77 48.57 2.84
CA GLU A 34 16.42 47.30 2.18
C GLU A 34 17.26 46.13 2.70
N LEU A 35 18.55 46.37 2.99
CA LEU A 35 19.43 45.37 3.60
C LEU A 35 18.97 45.03 5.03
N LEU A 36 18.63 46.04 5.85
CA LEU A 36 18.12 45.85 7.20
C LEU A 36 16.76 45.15 7.21
N ILE A 37 15.87 45.47 6.26
CA ILE A 37 14.59 44.77 6.07
C ILE A 37 14.83 43.30 5.72
N SER A 38 15.77 43.02 4.83
CA SER A 38 16.13 41.63 4.44
C SER A 38 16.70 40.83 5.61
N ILE A 39 17.59 41.44 6.39
CA ILE A 39 18.17 40.82 7.61
C ILE A 39 17.07 40.59 8.66
N ALA A 40 16.16 41.57 8.86
CA ALA A 40 15.03 41.43 9.76
C ALA A 40 14.07 40.32 9.30
N LEU A 41 13.75 40.21 8.00
CA LEU A 41 12.93 39.13 7.46
C LEU A 41 13.57 37.74 7.65
N GLN A 42 14.91 37.62 7.55
CA GLN A 42 15.62 36.38 7.86
C GLN A 42 15.64 36.07 9.37
N ALA A 43 15.74 37.09 10.23
CA ALA A 43 15.73 36.94 11.69
C ALA A 43 14.32 36.64 12.25
N GLN A 44 13.27 37.10 11.58
CA GLN A 44 11.84 36.86 11.89
C GLN A 44 11.24 35.66 11.16
N ALA A 45 12.05 34.77 10.56
CA ALA A 45 11.51 33.49 10.11
C ALA A 45 10.84 32.82 11.33
N PRO A 46 9.51 32.58 11.30
CA PRO A 46 8.78 32.10 12.46
C PRO A 46 9.46 30.83 12.99
N ILE A 47 9.41 30.59 14.30
CA ILE A 47 9.98 29.40 14.97
C ILE A 47 9.59 28.09 14.25
N PHE A 48 8.50 28.11 13.47
CA PHE A 48 8.07 27.09 12.51
C PHE A 48 9.08 26.67 11.41
N CYS A 49 10.10 27.48 11.11
CA CYS A 49 11.13 27.17 10.10
C CYS A 49 12.41 26.52 10.68
N ARG A 50 12.55 26.38 12.01
CA ARG A 50 13.58 25.47 12.53
C ARG A 50 13.17 24.05 12.14
N ARG A 51 13.94 23.38 11.28
CA ARG A 51 13.73 21.96 10.96
C ARG A 51 13.55 21.21 12.29
N PRO A 52 12.34 20.70 12.61
CA PRO A 52 12.18 19.88 13.79
C PRO A 52 13.06 18.63 13.63
N PRO A 53 13.50 18.01 14.73
CA PRO A 53 14.18 16.72 14.63
C PRO A 53 13.28 15.77 13.86
N THR A 54 13.83 15.15 12.81
CA THR A 54 13.13 14.19 11.93
C THR A 54 12.41 13.15 12.77
N ALA A 55 11.11 12.93 12.52
CA ALA A 55 10.36 11.90 13.24
C ALA A 55 11.04 10.52 13.05
N HIS A 56 11.29 9.83 14.16
CA HIS A 56 11.82 8.47 14.15
C HIS A 56 10.68 7.46 13.97
N PHE A 57 10.40 7.09 12.72
CA PHE A 57 9.40 6.08 12.38
C PHE A 57 9.93 4.66 12.63
N SER A 58 9.90 4.20 13.88
CA SER A 58 10.56 2.93 14.29
C SER A 58 9.65 1.88 14.92
N ARG A 59 8.38 2.17 15.21
CA ARG A 59 7.51 1.17 15.85
C ARG A 59 7.19 0.03 14.88
N ALA A 60 7.24 -1.20 15.40
CA ALA A 60 7.01 -2.43 14.63
C ALA A 60 5.57 -2.52 14.08
N ASP A 61 4.61 -1.92 14.79
CA ASP A 61 3.18 -1.88 14.43
C ASP A 61 2.84 -0.83 13.36
N GLY A 62 3.81 -0.08 12.82
CA GLY A 62 3.53 0.94 11.80
C GLY A 62 2.85 2.21 12.32
N LEU A 63 2.67 2.32 13.64
CA LEU A 63 2.08 3.48 14.30
C LEU A 63 3.14 4.44 14.81
N PHE A 64 2.77 5.71 15.01
CA PHE A 64 3.66 6.72 15.57
C PHE A 64 2.90 7.68 16.48
N GLU A 65 3.44 7.97 17.67
CA GLU A 65 2.87 8.90 18.64
C GLU A 65 3.49 10.29 18.46
N ASP A 66 2.67 11.32 18.24
CA ASP A 66 3.17 12.71 18.17
C ASP A 66 3.34 13.28 19.57
N LYS A 67 4.52 13.12 20.15
CA LYS A 67 4.86 13.72 21.44
C LYS A 67 5.48 15.12 21.32
N ARG A 68 5.59 15.66 20.10
CA ARG A 68 6.31 16.91 19.82
C ARG A 68 5.37 18.11 19.84
N ARG A 69 5.87 19.25 20.30
CA ARG A 69 5.28 20.58 20.03
C ARG A 69 6.07 21.16 18.85
N GLY A 70 5.50 21.19 17.65
CA GLY A 70 6.22 21.60 16.44
C GLY A 70 5.43 21.43 15.14
N ARG A 71 6.14 21.32 14.00
CA ARG A 71 5.55 21.10 12.67
C ARG A 71 4.62 19.88 12.69
N HIS A 72 3.45 20.01 12.08
CA HIS A 72 2.45 18.94 12.05
C HIS A 72 2.95 17.72 11.28
N LEU A 73 2.85 16.53 11.88
CA LEU A 73 3.38 15.27 11.35
C LEU A 73 2.88 14.88 9.96
N VAL A 74 1.65 15.24 9.62
CA VAL A 74 1.11 14.96 8.27
C VAL A 74 2.05 15.49 7.19
N ILE A 75 2.72 16.62 7.42
CA ILE A 75 3.65 17.17 6.45
C ILE A 75 4.90 16.27 6.30
N GLU A 76 5.43 15.71 7.39
CA GLU A 76 6.55 14.75 7.32
C GLU A 76 6.13 13.44 6.65
N LEU A 77 4.90 12.98 6.85
CA LEU A 77 4.35 11.79 6.19
C LEU A 77 4.20 12.03 4.68
N VAL A 78 3.72 13.21 4.27
CA VAL A 78 3.62 13.60 2.85
C VAL A 78 5.00 13.64 2.21
N GLU A 79 5.97 14.36 2.81
CA GLU A 79 7.35 14.43 2.28
C GLU A 79 8.01 13.05 2.18
N ARG A 80 7.72 12.15 3.12
CA ARG A 80 8.19 10.76 3.06
C ARG A 80 7.51 10.00 1.91
N ALA A 81 6.19 10.09 1.79
CA ALA A 81 5.43 9.40 0.75
C ALA A 81 5.87 9.86 -0.65
N GLU A 82 6.12 11.15 -0.85
CA GLU A 82 6.65 11.70 -2.11
C GLU A 82 8.02 11.10 -2.46
N LYS A 83 8.93 11.01 -1.49
CA LYS A 83 10.25 10.37 -1.70
C LYS A 83 10.14 8.88 -2.00
N GLU A 84 9.27 8.17 -1.28
CA GLU A 84 9.04 6.73 -1.51
C GLU A 84 8.42 6.48 -2.89
N TRP A 85 7.48 7.34 -3.31
CA TRP A 85 6.88 7.35 -4.63
C TRP A 85 7.90 7.61 -5.72
N GLU A 86 8.69 8.68 -5.61
CA GLU A 86 9.71 9.03 -6.59
C GLU A 86 10.73 7.90 -6.77
N ARG A 87 11.23 7.34 -5.66
CA ARG A 87 12.13 6.18 -5.69
C ARG A 87 11.48 4.95 -6.33
N LYS A 88 10.17 4.76 -6.19
CA LYS A 88 9.44 3.67 -6.83
C LYS A 88 9.33 3.90 -8.33
N HIS A 89 8.92 5.10 -8.72
CA HIS A 89 8.77 5.48 -10.12
C HIS A 89 10.09 5.45 -10.89
N GLN A 90 11.19 5.93 -10.30
CA GLN A 90 12.52 5.90 -10.91
C GLN A 90 13.05 4.49 -11.20
N ARG A 91 12.60 3.49 -10.44
CA ARG A 91 13.03 2.08 -10.59
C ARG A 91 12.08 1.25 -11.45
N ALA A 92 10.97 1.82 -11.90
CA ALA A 92 10.01 1.11 -12.74
C ALA A 92 10.66 0.70 -14.07
N SER A 93 10.44 -0.54 -14.46
CA SER A 93 10.89 -1.10 -15.73
C SER A 93 10.33 -0.32 -16.91
N LYS A 94 11.17 -0.02 -17.90
CA LYS A 94 10.83 0.73 -19.11
C LYS A 94 10.78 -0.15 -20.35
N THR A 95 11.36 -1.35 -20.27
CA THR A 95 11.37 -2.33 -21.37
C THR A 95 10.94 -3.71 -20.88
N LEU A 96 10.49 -4.56 -21.81
CA LEU A 96 10.15 -5.95 -21.50
C LEU A 96 11.33 -6.71 -20.87
N SER A 97 12.55 -6.46 -21.34
CA SER A 97 13.76 -7.11 -20.83
C SER A 97 14.06 -6.69 -19.38
N GLU A 98 13.88 -5.41 -19.06
CA GLU A 98 13.99 -4.91 -17.69
C GLU A 98 12.91 -5.52 -16.79
N ALA A 99 11.65 -5.56 -17.24
CA ALA A 99 10.55 -6.15 -16.49
C ALA A 99 10.76 -7.64 -16.21
N VAL A 100 11.26 -8.40 -17.20
CA VAL A 100 11.64 -9.82 -17.01
C VAL A 100 12.76 -9.96 -15.99
N THR A 101 13.77 -9.07 -16.04
CA THR A 101 14.90 -9.10 -15.11
C THR A 101 14.45 -8.78 -13.69
N GLU A 102 13.64 -7.73 -13.52
CA GLU A 102 13.08 -7.34 -12.22
C GLU A 102 12.14 -8.40 -11.66
N TYR A 103 11.27 -8.99 -12.49
CA TYR A 103 10.41 -10.11 -12.10
C TYR A 103 11.25 -11.28 -11.55
N LYS A 104 12.26 -11.74 -12.31
CA LYS A 104 13.14 -12.84 -11.88
C LYS A 104 13.91 -12.49 -10.60
N ARG A 105 14.42 -11.27 -10.49
CA ARG A 105 15.16 -10.79 -9.30
C ARG A 105 14.27 -10.79 -8.05
N ARG A 106 13.03 -10.31 -8.19
CA ARG A 106 12.07 -10.13 -7.09
C ARG A 106 11.46 -11.45 -6.64
N TYR A 107 11.02 -12.25 -7.59
CA TYR A 107 10.17 -13.40 -7.35
C TYR A 107 10.89 -14.74 -7.49
N LYS A 108 12.03 -14.81 -8.19
CA LYS A 108 12.78 -16.06 -8.40
C LYS A 108 11.92 -17.21 -8.93
N HIS A 109 10.88 -16.87 -9.71
CA HIS A 109 9.93 -17.80 -10.29
C HIS A 109 9.97 -17.69 -11.83
N LEU A 110 9.48 -18.74 -12.50
CA LEU A 110 9.21 -18.69 -13.94
C LEU A 110 8.17 -17.61 -14.27
N LEU A 111 8.35 -16.99 -15.44
CA LEU A 111 7.41 -15.99 -15.94
C LEU A 111 6.03 -16.64 -16.18
N PRO A 112 4.93 -15.93 -15.85
CA PRO A 112 3.59 -16.35 -16.23
C PRO A 112 3.45 -16.48 -17.75
N ILE A 113 2.55 -17.38 -18.17
CA ILE A 113 2.16 -17.48 -19.58
C ILE A 113 1.50 -16.16 -20.02
N GLY A 114 1.90 -15.62 -21.18
CA GLY A 114 1.39 -14.36 -21.69
C GLY A 114 2.01 -13.11 -21.04
N PHE A 115 3.21 -13.21 -20.47
CA PHE A 115 3.92 -12.06 -19.89
C PHE A 115 4.20 -10.96 -20.93
N ASP A 116 4.43 -11.32 -22.17
CA ASP A 116 4.53 -10.43 -23.33
C ASP A 116 3.21 -9.70 -23.62
N ASN A 117 2.08 -10.41 -23.62
CA ASN A 117 0.75 -9.80 -23.76
C ASN A 117 0.46 -8.80 -22.62
N TRP A 118 0.82 -9.16 -21.38
CA TRP A 118 0.73 -8.24 -20.25
C TRP A 118 1.61 -7.00 -20.43
N TRP A 119 2.83 -7.16 -20.96
CA TRP A 119 3.71 -6.02 -21.23
C TRP A 119 3.20 -5.13 -22.37
N GLN A 120 2.56 -5.70 -23.38
CA GLN A 120 1.86 -4.94 -24.42
C GLN A 120 0.74 -4.10 -23.78
N TYR A 121 -0.08 -4.71 -22.91
CA TYR A 121 -1.11 -3.99 -22.16
C TYR A 121 -0.54 -2.82 -21.33
N VAL A 122 0.61 -3.03 -20.67
CA VAL A 122 1.31 -1.99 -19.92
C VAL A 122 1.65 -0.78 -20.79
N GLN A 123 2.15 -1.02 -22.01
CA GLN A 123 2.48 0.04 -22.96
C GLN A 123 1.21 0.75 -23.47
N ASP A 124 0.22 -0.02 -23.91
CA ASP A 124 -1.01 0.52 -24.52
C ASP A 124 -1.82 1.38 -23.53
N ASN A 125 -1.72 1.08 -22.22
CA ASN A 125 -2.47 1.75 -21.16
C ASN A 125 -1.61 2.66 -20.28
N ASP A 126 -0.34 2.90 -20.65
CA ASP A 126 0.56 3.80 -19.92
C ASP A 126 0.64 3.49 -18.41
N VAL A 127 0.77 2.20 -18.07
CA VAL A 127 0.78 1.72 -16.69
C VAL A 127 2.04 2.21 -15.99
N LYS A 128 1.86 3.01 -14.93
CA LYS A 128 2.97 3.71 -14.25
C LYS A 128 3.84 2.85 -13.34
N LEU A 129 3.32 1.71 -12.89
CA LEU A 129 3.97 0.83 -11.91
C LEU A 129 3.96 -0.64 -12.38
N PRO A 130 4.67 -0.97 -13.48
CA PRO A 130 4.65 -2.30 -14.07
C PRO A 130 5.26 -3.40 -13.18
N ASP A 131 6.07 -3.07 -12.17
CA ASP A 131 6.71 -4.09 -11.34
C ASP A 131 6.00 -4.35 -9.99
N GLU A 132 4.92 -3.62 -9.68
CA GLU A 132 4.37 -3.52 -8.32
C GLU A 132 3.16 -4.44 -8.09
N TYR A 133 3.36 -5.74 -8.34
CA TYR A 133 2.34 -6.79 -8.23
C TYR A 133 2.57 -7.77 -7.06
N ASP A 134 3.32 -7.35 -6.04
CA ASP A 134 3.73 -8.18 -4.89
C ASP A 134 2.56 -8.89 -4.18
N SER A 135 1.39 -8.25 -4.13
CA SER A 135 0.23 -8.81 -3.43
C SER A 135 -0.25 -10.09 -4.13
N ILE A 136 -0.43 -10.02 -5.45
CA ILE A 136 -0.85 -11.18 -6.26
C ILE A 136 0.14 -12.33 -6.08
N TYR A 137 1.43 -12.01 -6.13
CA TYR A 137 2.47 -13.02 -5.96
C TYR A 137 2.38 -13.70 -4.58
N LYS A 138 2.27 -12.93 -3.49
CA LYS A 138 2.18 -13.45 -2.12
C LYS A 138 0.92 -14.28 -1.89
N ASP A 139 -0.17 -13.95 -2.57
CA ASP A 139 -1.43 -14.69 -2.47
C ASP A 139 -1.34 -16.04 -3.20
N LEU A 140 -0.61 -16.10 -4.31
CA LEU A 140 -0.42 -17.32 -5.11
C LEU A 140 0.71 -18.24 -4.61
N GLU A 141 1.73 -17.67 -3.97
CA GLU A 141 2.96 -18.38 -3.58
C GLU A 141 2.73 -19.67 -2.77
N PRO A 142 1.81 -19.73 -1.78
CA PRO A 142 1.55 -20.97 -1.06
C PRO A 142 1.07 -22.11 -1.97
N PHE A 143 0.36 -21.81 -3.05
CA PHE A 143 -0.23 -22.81 -3.95
C PHE A 143 0.82 -23.50 -4.84
N TRP A 144 2.00 -22.91 -5.05
CA TRP A 144 3.08 -23.57 -5.82
C TRP A 144 3.67 -24.78 -5.09
N SER A 145 3.43 -24.89 -3.78
CA SER A 145 3.77 -26.07 -3.00
C SER A 145 2.77 -27.22 -3.13
N ILE A 146 1.64 -27.01 -3.82
CA ILE A 146 0.60 -28.03 -4.00
C ILE A 146 0.82 -28.72 -5.33
N ARG A 147 0.73 -30.06 -5.35
CA ARG A 147 0.83 -30.82 -6.61
C ARG A 147 -0.31 -30.40 -7.55
N PRO A 148 -0.08 -30.23 -8.86
CA PRO A 148 -1.12 -29.84 -9.80
C PRO A 148 -2.39 -30.72 -9.75
N ARG A 149 -2.23 -32.04 -9.61
CA ARG A 149 -3.35 -32.98 -9.45
C ARG A 149 -4.18 -32.66 -8.21
N ASP A 150 -3.53 -32.39 -7.09
CA ASP A 150 -4.21 -32.13 -5.82
C ASP A 150 -4.91 -30.75 -5.86
N LEU A 151 -4.28 -29.75 -6.49
CA LEU A 151 -4.89 -28.43 -6.70
C LEU A 151 -6.17 -28.51 -7.55
N LEU A 152 -6.17 -29.32 -8.62
CA LEU A 152 -7.37 -29.56 -9.43
C LEU A 152 -8.48 -30.26 -8.65
N GLN A 153 -8.13 -31.19 -7.75
CA GLN A 153 -9.10 -31.83 -6.86
C GLN A 153 -9.69 -30.84 -5.86
N ILE A 154 -8.86 -29.97 -5.28
CA ILE A 154 -9.31 -28.89 -4.39
C ILE A 154 -10.24 -27.94 -5.15
N GLN A 155 -9.87 -27.51 -6.35
CA GLN A 155 -10.72 -26.65 -7.19
C GLN A 155 -12.08 -27.31 -7.45
N ALA A 156 -12.09 -28.58 -7.88
CA ALA A 156 -13.33 -29.32 -8.14
C ALA A 156 -14.21 -29.43 -6.88
N ALA A 157 -13.61 -29.62 -5.70
CA ALA A 157 -14.35 -29.61 -4.44
C ALA A 157 -14.94 -28.22 -4.12
N GLN A 158 -14.16 -27.15 -4.34
CA GLN A 158 -14.61 -25.75 -4.13
C GLN A 158 -15.75 -25.36 -5.07
N GLU A 159 -15.72 -25.83 -6.32
CA GLU A 159 -16.81 -25.62 -7.30
C GLU A 159 -18.13 -26.29 -6.91
N ASN A 160 -18.13 -27.16 -5.89
CA ASN A 160 -19.32 -27.83 -5.37
C ASN A 160 -19.77 -27.31 -3.99
N ILE A 161 -19.11 -26.28 -3.45
CA ILE A 161 -19.48 -25.71 -2.15
C ILE A 161 -20.81 -24.93 -2.29
N PRO A 162 -21.83 -25.24 -1.47
CA PRO A 162 -23.08 -24.51 -1.50
C PRO A 162 -22.87 -23.02 -1.21
N GLY A 163 -23.40 -22.16 -2.08
CA GLY A 163 -23.24 -20.71 -2.02
C GLY A 163 -22.14 -20.17 -2.95
N ALA A 164 -21.32 -21.02 -3.57
CA ALA A 164 -20.31 -20.57 -4.53
C ALA A 164 -20.90 -20.33 -5.93
N TYR A 165 -20.30 -19.40 -6.67
CA TYR A 165 -20.51 -19.25 -8.12
C TYR A 165 -19.19 -19.34 -8.85
N ILE A 166 -19.22 -19.83 -10.09
CA ILE A 166 -18.01 -20.19 -10.83
C ILE A 166 -17.88 -19.26 -12.03
N ILE A 167 -16.82 -18.45 -12.03
CA ILE A 167 -16.42 -17.67 -13.18
C ILE A 167 -15.53 -18.55 -14.06
N ALA A 168 -15.84 -18.64 -15.34
CA ALA A 168 -15.04 -19.41 -16.27
C ALA A 168 -14.89 -18.70 -17.62
N LYS A 169 -13.82 -19.06 -18.31
CA LYS A 169 -13.63 -18.79 -19.72
C LYS A 169 -13.41 -20.12 -20.43
N GLU A 170 -14.36 -20.52 -21.27
CA GLU A 170 -14.22 -21.68 -22.13
C GLU A 170 -13.35 -21.35 -23.37
N PRO A 171 -12.78 -22.35 -24.06
CA PRO A 171 -12.06 -22.10 -25.31
C PRO A 171 -12.92 -21.31 -26.31
N ASN A 172 -12.38 -20.20 -26.81
CA ASN A 172 -13.05 -19.29 -27.76
C ASN A 172 -14.35 -18.64 -27.26
N ALA A 173 -14.60 -18.61 -25.94
CA ALA A 173 -15.73 -17.91 -25.34
C ALA A 173 -15.27 -16.66 -24.58
N SER A 174 -16.19 -15.73 -24.37
CA SER A 174 -16.03 -14.65 -23.39
C SER A 174 -16.09 -15.20 -21.96
N VAL A 175 -15.55 -14.42 -21.02
CA VAL A 175 -15.63 -14.72 -19.58
C VAL A 175 -17.10 -14.66 -19.14
N GLY A 176 -17.56 -15.66 -18.38
CA GLY A 176 -18.93 -15.75 -17.92
C GLY A 176 -19.08 -16.51 -16.61
N ILE A 177 -20.30 -16.51 -16.07
CA ILE A 177 -20.68 -17.37 -14.94
C ILE A 177 -21.08 -18.72 -15.53
N SER A 178 -20.30 -19.77 -15.25
CA SER A 178 -20.57 -21.12 -15.77
C SER A 178 -21.54 -21.91 -14.90
N ASN A 179 -21.55 -21.65 -13.58
CA ASN A 179 -22.43 -22.34 -12.64
C ASN A 179 -22.64 -21.53 -11.35
N VAL A 180 -23.75 -21.78 -10.65
CA VAL A 180 -24.04 -21.26 -9.31
C VAL A 180 -24.56 -22.40 -8.44
N VAL A 181 -23.86 -22.71 -7.35
CA VAL A 181 -24.24 -23.77 -6.42
C VAL A 181 -25.15 -23.20 -5.35
N ARG A 182 -26.43 -23.59 -5.35
CA ARG A 182 -27.40 -23.09 -4.37
C ARG A 182 -27.33 -23.84 -3.04
N SER A 183 -27.37 -23.10 -1.94
CA SER A 183 -27.50 -23.68 -0.59
C SER A 183 -28.96 -24.01 -0.28
N ARG A 184 -29.20 -25.22 0.22
CA ARG A 184 -30.51 -25.66 0.73
C ARG A 184 -30.75 -25.21 2.17
N VAL A 185 -29.68 -25.03 2.94
CA VAL A 185 -29.76 -24.70 4.37
C VAL A 185 -29.93 -23.20 4.55
N ASN A 186 -29.16 -22.40 3.81
CA ASN A 186 -29.18 -20.94 3.85
C ASN A 186 -29.39 -20.41 2.43
N PRO A 187 -30.62 -20.50 1.88
CA PRO A 187 -30.89 -20.06 0.53
C PRO A 187 -30.71 -18.54 0.42
N MET A 188 -30.02 -18.10 -0.63
CA MET A 188 -29.86 -16.70 -0.96
C MET A 188 -30.53 -16.42 -2.31
N PRO A 189 -31.12 -15.22 -2.50
CA PRO A 189 -31.56 -14.76 -3.82
C PRO A 189 -30.40 -14.83 -4.83
N MET A 190 -30.72 -15.08 -6.09
CA MET A 190 -29.70 -15.24 -7.13
C MET A 190 -28.84 -13.97 -7.25
N GLU A 191 -29.49 -12.82 -7.18
CA GLU A 191 -28.89 -11.49 -7.28
C GLU A 191 -27.86 -11.25 -6.17
N ALA A 192 -28.10 -11.80 -4.98
CA ALA A 192 -27.16 -11.73 -3.87
C ALA A 192 -25.97 -12.68 -4.07
N LEU A 193 -26.21 -13.90 -4.58
CA LEU A 193 -25.17 -14.91 -4.83
C LEU A 193 -24.16 -14.49 -5.89
N ILE A 194 -24.63 -13.81 -6.94
CA ILE A 194 -23.75 -13.32 -8.00
C ILE A 194 -23.39 -11.85 -7.80
N SER A 195 -23.68 -11.25 -6.65
CA SER A 195 -23.42 -9.83 -6.42
C SER A 195 -21.94 -9.48 -6.69
N GLY A 196 -21.70 -8.32 -7.29
CA GLY A 196 -20.36 -7.85 -7.65
C GLY A 196 -19.77 -8.41 -8.95
N TYR A 197 -20.39 -9.39 -9.61
CA TYR A 197 -19.86 -9.97 -10.85
C TYR A 197 -19.67 -8.95 -11.98
N GLN A 198 -20.56 -7.94 -12.06
CA GLN A 198 -20.53 -6.91 -13.11
C GLN A 198 -19.23 -6.13 -13.09
N GLY A 199 -18.78 -5.65 -11.93
CA GLY A 199 -17.55 -4.88 -11.82
C GLY A 199 -16.31 -5.69 -12.21
N LEU A 200 -16.30 -6.99 -11.90
CA LEU A 200 -15.24 -7.88 -12.36
C LEU A 200 -15.28 -8.11 -13.87
N PHE A 201 -16.47 -8.30 -14.44
CA PHE A 201 -16.60 -8.53 -15.88
C PHE A 201 -16.28 -7.27 -16.69
N ASP A 202 -16.67 -6.09 -16.19
CA ASP A 202 -16.30 -4.79 -16.78
C ASP A 202 -14.78 -4.59 -16.79
N LEU A 203 -14.09 -4.99 -15.71
CA LEU A 203 -12.63 -4.97 -15.65
C LEU A 203 -12.01 -5.94 -16.68
N LEU A 204 -12.56 -7.15 -16.80
CA LEU A 204 -12.03 -8.19 -17.68
C LEU A 204 -12.34 -7.97 -19.16
N LYS A 205 -13.41 -7.23 -19.50
CA LYS A 205 -13.89 -7.02 -20.87
C LYS A 205 -12.82 -6.55 -21.85
N HIS A 206 -11.90 -5.71 -21.39
CA HIS A 206 -10.84 -5.15 -22.24
C HIS A 206 -9.65 -6.10 -22.43
N VAL A 207 -9.53 -7.14 -21.60
CA VAL A 207 -8.39 -8.05 -21.58
C VAL A 207 -8.76 -9.52 -21.83
N GLU A 208 -10.06 -9.86 -21.84
CA GLU A 208 -10.52 -11.25 -21.91
C GLU A 208 -10.03 -12.00 -23.15
N HIS A 209 -9.84 -11.30 -24.27
CA HIS A 209 -9.30 -11.86 -25.50
C HIS A 209 -7.86 -12.37 -25.36
N MET A 210 -7.08 -11.82 -24.41
CA MET A 210 -5.71 -12.23 -24.10
C MET A 210 -5.63 -13.35 -23.06
N LEU A 211 -6.73 -13.62 -22.33
CA LEU A 211 -6.72 -14.59 -21.24
C LEU A 211 -6.83 -16.03 -21.75
N PRO A 212 -6.06 -17.00 -21.21
CA PRO A 212 -6.29 -18.40 -21.49
C PRO A 212 -7.62 -18.88 -20.86
N PRO A 213 -8.12 -20.07 -21.23
CA PRO A 213 -9.23 -20.70 -20.51
C PRO A 213 -8.92 -20.85 -19.03
N PHE A 214 -9.88 -20.54 -18.17
CA PHE A 214 -9.73 -20.63 -16.71
C PHE A 214 -11.06 -20.91 -16.03
N ARG A 215 -11.00 -21.32 -14.76
CA ARG A 215 -12.15 -21.50 -13.88
C ARG A 215 -11.78 -21.03 -12.47
N ILE A 216 -12.65 -20.24 -11.86
CA ILE A 216 -12.44 -19.66 -10.52
C ILE A 216 -13.73 -19.84 -9.72
N PRO A 217 -13.73 -20.69 -8.67
CA PRO A 217 -14.81 -20.71 -7.69
C PRO A 217 -14.74 -19.45 -6.83
N VAL A 218 -15.84 -18.72 -6.73
CA VAL A 218 -15.94 -17.47 -5.99
C VAL A 218 -16.97 -17.61 -4.88
N SER A 219 -16.64 -17.10 -3.70
CA SER A 219 -17.58 -16.95 -2.60
C SER A 219 -18.14 -15.53 -2.58
N PRO A 220 -19.47 -15.37 -2.51
CA PRO A 220 -20.11 -14.06 -2.41
C PRO A 220 -20.20 -13.54 -0.96
N HIS A 221 -19.64 -14.26 0.02
CA HIS A 221 -19.72 -13.89 1.42
C HIS A 221 -18.61 -12.89 1.79
N ASP A 222 -18.94 -11.97 2.71
CA ASP A 222 -17.99 -10.97 3.21
C ASP A 222 -16.81 -11.57 4.00
N ASN A 223 -16.96 -12.81 4.47
CA ASN A 223 -15.96 -13.50 5.28
C ASN A 223 -15.08 -14.41 4.42
N PRO A 224 -13.79 -14.56 4.77
CA PRO A 224 -12.93 -15.52 4.10
C PRO A 224 -13.40 -16.95 4.41
N ASN A 225 -13.30 -17.84 3.41
CA ASN A 225 -13.60 -19.26 3.58
C ASN A 225 -12.39 -20.09 4.01
N LEU A 226 -11.18 -19.53 3.88
CA LEU A 226 -9.94 -20.22 4.19
C LEU A 226 -9.05 -19.34 5.05
N VAL A 227 -8.91 -19.74 6.32
CA VAL A 227 -7.91 -19.18 7.25
C VAL A 227 -6.89 -20.27 7.53
N SER A 228 -5.67 -20.05 7.05
CA SER A 228 -4.56 -20.98 7.24
C SER A 228 -3.79 -20.64 8.51
N ASP A 229 -3.50 -21.67 9.31
CA ASP A 229 -2.60 -21.59 10.45
C ASP A 229 -1.18 -21.18 10.00
N TYR A 230 -0.46 -20.47 10.87
CA TYR A 230 0.85 -19.92 10.53
C TYR A 230 1.86 -21.02 10.15
N GLU A 231 1.87 -22.12 10.89
CA GLU A 231 2.80 -23.23 10.67
C GLU A 231 2.49 -23.94 9.35
N VAL A 232 1.21 -24.11 9.02
CA VAL A 232 0.76 -24.68 7.73
C VAL A 232 1.18 -23.79 6.57
N LYS A 233 0.87 -22.49 6.62
CA LYS A 233 1.26 -21.54 5.58
C LYS A 233 2.78 -21.46 5.45
N THR A 234 3.51 -21.46 6.55
CA THR A 234 4.98 -21.43 6.53
C THR A 234 5.57 -22.69 5.90
N ALA A 235 5.01 -23.87 6.19
CA ALA A 235 5.43 -25.12 5.54
C ALA A 235 5.20 -25.08 4.02
N ALA A 236 4.05 -24.57 3.58
CA ALA A 236 3.75 -24.36 2.16
C ALA A 236 4.74 -23.40 1.50
N LEU A 237 4.99 -22.23 2.10
CA LEU A 237 5.95 -21.24 1.57
C LEU A 237 7.38 -21.82 1.47
N ASN A 238 7.84 -22.55 2.50
CA ASN A 238 9.15 -23.19 2.49
C ASN A 238 9.27 -24.26 1.39
N ALA A 239 8.22 -25.04 1.18
CA ALA A 239 8.18 -26.04 0.13
C ALA A 239 8.17 -25.38 -1.27
N ALA A 240 7.38 -24.33 -1.48
CA ALA A 240 7.36 -23.55 -2.71
C ALA A 240 8.74 -22.98 -3.04
N ALA A 241 9.40 -22.35 -2.06
CA ALA A 241 10.76 -21.80 -2.22
C ALA A 241 11.81 -22.89 -2.55
N ALA A 242 11.60 -24.13 -2.08
CA ALA A 242 12.47 -25.26 -2.36
C ALA A 242 12.13 -26.02 -3.65
N GLY A 243 11.08 -25.61 -4.38
CA GLY A 243 10.57 -26.35 -5.56
C GLY A 243 10.03 -27.74 -5.19
N LYS A 244 9.53 -27.91 -3.96
CA LYS A 244 9.00 -29.16 -3.43
C LYS A 244 7.50 -29.06 -3.19
N TYR A 245 6.85 -30.22 -3.14
CA TYR A 245 5.44 -30.30 -2.80
C TYR A 245 5.23 -30.65 -1.34
N VAL A 246 4.23 -30.03 -0.70
CA VAL A 246 3.75 -30.45 0.61
C VAL A 246 2.88 -31.70 0.48
N HIS A 247 2.89 -32.53 1.52
CA HIS A 247 1.87 -33.55 1.68
C HIS A 247 0.66 -32.89 2.33
N LEU A 248 -0.49 -32.87 1.64
CA LEU A 248 -1.76 -32.34 2.15
C LEU A 248 -2.37 -33.16 3.31
N ALA A 249 -1.56 -33.98 3.99
CA ALA A 249 -2.03 -34.72 5.15
C ALA A 249 -2.37 -33.73 6.26
N VAL A 250 -3.61 -33.82 6.74
CA VAL A 250 -4.23 -32.92 7.72
C VAL A 250 -3.34 -32.78 8.95
N PRO A 251 -2.87 -31.57 9.31
CA PRO A 251 -2.34 -31.32 10.65
C PRO A 251 -3.48 -31.54 11.65
N THR A 252 -3.42 -32.65 12.39
CA THR A 252 -4.54 -33.14 13.21
C THR A 252 -4.89 -32.26 14.41
N LYS A 253 -4.10 -31.23 14.72
CA LYS A 253 -4.38 -30.25 15.78
C LYS A 253 -3.69 -28.91 15.48
N THR A 254 -4.46 -27.87 15.17
CA THR A 254 -3.98 -26.50 15.38
C THR A 254 -3.90 -26.25 16.90
N PRO A 255 -2.72 -25.98 17.48
CA PRO A 255 -2.57 -25.85 18.92
C PRO A 255 -3.31 -24.63 19.50
N ARG A 256 -3.77 -23.71 18.64
CA ARG A 256 -4.59 -22.55 19.03
C ARG A 256 -5.75 -22.34 18.06
N PRO A 257 -6.98 -22.17 18.56
CA PRO A 257 -8.14 -21.87 17.74
C PRO A 257 -8.28 -20.37 17.44
N GLY A 258 -8.94 -20.05 16.33
CA GLY A 258 -9.27 -18.70 15.88
C GLY A 258 -8.16 -17.96 15.13
N PHE A 259 -8.45 -16.78 14.58
CA PHE A 259 -7.55 -16.04 13.67
C PHE A 259 -6.10 -15.81 14.17
N ALA A 260 -5.87 -15.79 15.48
CA ALA A 260 -4.53 -15.63 16.02
C ALA A 260 -3.60 -16.81 15.69
N SER A 261 -4.13 -17.98 15.29
CA SER A 261 -3.35 -19.12 14.80
C SER A 261 -2.56 -18.79 13.53
N ALA A 262 -3.14 -17.97 12.64
CA ALA A 262 -2.51 -17.48 11.41
C ALA A 262 -1.32 -16.53 11.67
N CYS A 263 -1.15 -16.06 12.90
CA CYS A 263 -0.09 -15.14 13.28
C CYS A 263 1.20 -15.85 13.70
N PRO A 264 2.38 -15.23 13.49
CA PRO A 264 3.66 -15.80 13.91
C PRO A 264 3.73 -16.10 15.43
N PRO A 265 4.44 -17.17 15.87
CA PRO A 265 4.64 -17.53 17.28
C PRO A 265 5.04 -16.40 18.21
N HIS A 266 5.90 -15.51 17.73
CA HIS A 266 6.47 -14.44 18.53
C HIS A 266 5.72 -13.11 18.39
N SER A 267 4.64 -13.08 17.60
CA SER A 267 3.85 -11.89 17.38
C SER A 267 3.07 -11.49 18.64
N PRO A 268 2.81 -10.18 18.84
CA PRO A 268 1.93 -9.69 19.90
C PRO A 268 0.58 -10.42 19.99
N ALA A 269 -0.04 -10.79 18.87
CA ALA A 269 -1.32 -11.50 18.86
C ALA A 269 -1.26 -12.92 19.43
N ARG A 270 -0.09 -13.58 19.34
CA ARG A 270 0.15 -14.89 19.96
C ARG A 270 0.69 -14.78 21.40
N LYS A 271 1.01 -13.57 21.87
CA LYS A 271 1.46 -13.31 23.25
C LYS A 271 0.27 -12.99 24.15
N GLY A 272 0.00 -13.85 25.14
CA GLY A 272 -1.03 -13.62 26.16
C GLY A 272 -2.23 -14.57 26.05
N LYS A 273 -3.37 -14.14 26.58
CA LYS A 273 -4.63 -14.90 26.56
C LYS A 273 -5.24 -14.88 25.17
N ILE A 274 -6.04 -15.89 24.87
CA ILE A 274 -6.89 -15.94 23.70
C ILE A 274 -7.70 -14.64 23.57
N ILE A 275 -7.73 -14.08 22.36
CA ILE A 275 -8.42 -12.83 22.06
C ILE A 275 -9.92 -13.10 22.01
N ASP A 276 -10.61 -12.75 23.09
CA ASP A 276 -12.07 -12.83 23.22
C ASP A 276 -12.70 -11.55 22.64
N GLN A 277 -13.14 -11.61 21.39
CA GLN A 277 -13.70 -10.46 20.67
C GLN A 277 -14.98 -9.90 21.30
N ALA A 278 -15.67 -10.68 22.13
CA ALA A 278 -16.84 -10.21 22.89
C ALA A 278 -16.45 -9.24 24.04
N LYS A 279 -15.18 -9.24 24.46
CA LYS A 279 -14.67 -8.40 25.56
C LYS A 279 -13.73 -7.33 25.03
N ARG A 280 -14.32 -6.30 24.41
CA ARG A 280 -13.56 -5.19 23.83
C ARG A 280 -12.79 -4.41 24.92
N PRO A 281 -11.48 -4.15 24.74
CA PRO A 281 -10.72 -3.30 25.65
C PRO A 281 -11.19 -1.83 25.57
N PRO A 282 -10.94 -1.01 26.59
CA PRO A 282 -11.26 0.40 26.54
C PRO A 282 -10.52 1.09 25.37
N PRO A 283 -11.12 2.14 24.77
CA PRO A 283 -10.46 2.91 23.71
C PRO A 283 -9.10 3.45 24.15
N ARG A 284 -8.16 3.55 23.19
CA ARG A 284 -6.87 4.19 23.42
C ARG A 284 -7.09 5.67 23.76
N LYS A 285 -6.33 6.17 24.73
CA LYS A 285 -6.35 7.59 25.13
C LYS A 285 -5.39 8.45 24.29
N GLU A 286 -4.34 7.83 23.78
CA GLU A 286 -3.31 8.51 23.00
C GLU A 286 -3.66 8.53 21.51
N LYS A 287 -3.32 9.65 20.85
CA LYS A 287 -3.47 9.80 19.40
C LYS A 287 -2.22 9.29 18.70
N THR A 288 -2.40 8.43 17.71
CA THR A 288 -1.33 7.89 16.87
C THR A 288 -1.60 8.18 15.40
N PHE A 289 -0.53 8.38 14.63
CA PHE A 289 -0.56 8.42 13.18
C PHE A 289 -0.09 7.09 12.59
N ILE A 290 -0.54 6.77 11.38
CA ILE A 290 -0.10 5.61 10.61
C ILE A 290 1.01 6.08 9.67
N PHE A 291 2.22 5.54 9.83
CA PHE A 291 3.32 5.82 8.90
C PHE A 291 3.58 4.65 7.93
N ASP A 292 3.14 3.44 8.29
CA ASP A 292 3.16 2.26 7.43
C ASP A 292 1.80 1.56 7.53
N HIS A 293 0.99 1.71 6.49
CA HIS A 293 -0.37 1.18 6.48
C HIS A 293 -0.40 -0.35 6.53
N ARG A 294 0.53 -1.05 5.86
CA ARG A 294 0.54 -2.52 5.85
C ARG A 294 0.85 -3.07 7.22
N ARG A 295 1.80 -2.46 7.95
CA ARG A 295 2.12 -2.85 9.33
C ARG A 295 1.02 -2.44 10.31
N ALA A 296 0.43 -1.26 10.13
CA ALA A 296 -0.66 -0.78 10.99
C ALA A 296 -1.91 -1.64 10.88
N MET A 297 -2.18 -2.21 9.69
CA MET A 297 -3.31 -3.11 9.45
C MET A 297 -2.99 -4.59 9.66
N ASP A 298 -1.80 -4.94 10.16
CA ASP A 298 -1.44 -6.32 10.49
C ASP A 298 -1.97 -6.67 11.90
N PRO A 299 -3.04 -7.49 12.02
CA PRO A 299 -3.61 -7.84 13.31
C PRO A 299 -2.65 -8.65 14.20
N CYS A 300 -1.63 -9.29 13.61
CA CYS A 300 -0.64 -10.04 14.36
C CYS A 300 0.30 -9.14 15.18
N ASN A 301 0.68 -7.99 14.62
CA ASN A 301 1.49 -6.97 15.30
C ASN A 301 0.64 -5.92 16.04
N SER A 302 -0.63 -5.78 15.65
CA SER A 302 -1.59 -4.84 16.22
C SER A 302 -2.86 -5.53 16.76
N PRO A 303 -2.80 -6.30 17.87
CA PRO A 303 -3.91 -7.17 18.31
C PRO A 303 -5.22 -6.44 18.63
N HIS A 304 -5.18 -5.13 18.86
CA HIS A 304 -6.39 -4.32 19.02
C HIS A 304 -7.33 -4.36 17.80
N LEU A 305 -6.82 -4.67 16.61
CA LEU A 305 -7.61 -4.75 15.37
C LEU A 305 -8.64 -5.88 15.41
N PHE A 306 -8.38 -6.95 16.17
CA PHE A 306 -9.33 -8.04 16.33
C PHE A 306 -10.66 -7.62 16.98
N PHE A 307 -10.69 -6.48 17.69
CA PHE A 307 -11.90 -5.95 18.31
C PHE A 307 -12.61 -4.88 17.46
N ALA A 308 -11.97 -4.44 16.37
CA ALA A 308 -12.40 -3.29 15.59
C ALA A 308 -13.20 -3.67 14.33
N HIS A 309 -13.12 -4.93 13.87
CA HIS A 309 -13.74 -5.35 12.62
C HIS A 309 -14.41 -6.73 12.73
N ALA A 310 -15.61 -6.87 12.14
CA ALA A 310 -16.42 -8.08 12.19
C ALA A 310 -15.81 -9.27 11.43
N GLN A 311 -14.90 -9.01 10.47
CA GLN A 311 -14.22 -10.07 9.69
C GLN A 311 -13.50 -11.11 10.56
N PHE A 312 -13.19 -10.78 11.81
CA PHE A 312 -12.50 -11.67 12.73
C PHE A 312 -13.44 -12.58 13.55
N LEU A 313 -14.76 -12.32 13.52
CA LEU A 313 -15.78 -13.08 14.25
C LEU A 313 -16.00 -14.53 13.76
N PRO A 314 -15.90 -14.87 12.45
CA PRO A 314 -16.26 -16.19 11.93
C PRO A 314 -15.33 -17.33 12.37
N TYR A 315 -14.14 -17.01 12.90
CA TYR A 315 -13.21 -17.99 13.44
C TYR A 315 -13.03 -17.72 14.93
N PRO A 316 -14.05 -18.02 15.75
CA PRO A 316 -13.96 -17.86 17.20
C PRO A 316 -12.89 -18.80 17.76
N PRO A 317 -12.43 -18.57 19.00
CA PRO A 317 -11.42 -19.41 19.64
C PRO A 317 -11.88 -20.83 20.01
N THR A 318 -12.87 -21.38 19.32
CA THR A 318 -13.39 -22.73 19.50
C THR A 318 -13.52 -23.50 18.19
N THR A 319 -13.30 -22.88 17.03
CA THR A 319 -13.31 -23.57 15.74
C THR A 319 -11.91 -24.14 15.43
N PRO A 320 -11.80 -25.47 15.19
CA PRO A 320 -10.62 -26.04 14.56
C PRO A 320 -10.45 -25.44 13.17
N HIS A 321 -9.21 -25.15 12.76
CA HIS A 321 -8.93 -24.84 11.37
C HIS A 321 -8.95 -26.14 10.55
N ALA A 322 -9.47 -26.06 9.33
CA ALA A 322 -9.52 -27.17 8.38
C ALA A 322 -8.17 -27.37 7.68
#